data_AF-A0A0B1Y506-F1
#
_entry.id   AF-A0A0B1Y506-F1
#
_cell.length_a   1.000
_cell.length_b   1.000
_cell.length_c   1.000
_cell.angle_alpha   90.00
_cell.angle_beta   90.00
_cell.angle_gamma   90.00
#
_symmetry.space_group_name_H-M   'P 1'
#
loop_
_entity.id
_entity.type
_entity.pdbx_description
1 polymer ?
#
loop_
_entity_poly.entity_id
_entity_poly.type
_entity_poly.pdbx_seq_one_letter_code
_entity_poly.pdbx_strand_id
1 'polypeptide(L)'
;MSSHYQHHVFFCLNEREDGSRCCADFGAKSMQEYAKKRCKELGINGEGRVRINKAGCLDRCELGPVMVVYPEAVWYTFVDKDDIDEIIQSHLIEGKPVERLMVDRPANA
;
A
#
# COMPACT_ATOMS: atom_id res chain seq x y z
N MET A 1 23.49 -6.59 5.03
CA MET A 1 22.72 -7.53 4.20
C MET A 1 21.82 -6.69 3.30
N SER A 2 21.90 -6.85 1.98
CA SER A 2 20.94 -6.21 1.07
C SER A 2 19.59 -6.93 1.20
N SER A 3 18.50 -6.19 1.43
CA SER A 3 17.14 -6.75 1.39
C SER A 3 16.87 -7.35 0.01
N HIS A 4 16.15 -8.48 -0.06
CA HIS A 4 15.76 -9.10 -1.35
C HIS A 4 14.79 -8.22 -2.15
N TYR A 5 14.08 -7.30 -1.48
CA TYR A 5 13.25 -6.28 -2.11
C TYR A 5 13.61 -4.89 -1.56
N GLN A 6 13.65 -3.88 -2.44
CA GLN A 6 13.80 -2.49 -2.02
C GLN A 6 12.58 -2.05 -1.20
N HIS A 7 11.37 -2.37 -1.69
CA HIS A 7 10.14 -2.08 -0.98
C HIS A 7 9.23 -3.29 -0.87
N HIS A 8 8.67 -3.49 0.32
CA HIS A 8 7.52 -4.36 0.53
C HIS A 8 6.27 -3.51 0.75
N VAL A 9 5.27 -3.70 -0.10
CA VAL A 9 3.97 -3.04 0.06
C VAL A 9 2.95 -4.08 0.50
N PHE A 10 2.36 -3.93 1.68
CA PHE A 10 1.32 -4.81 2.18
C PHE A 10 -0.03 -4.14 2.14
N PHE A 11 -0.94 -4.68 1.32
CA PHE A 11 -2.34 -4.27 1.31
C PHE A 11 -3.13 -5.12 2.30
N CYS A 12 -3.85 -4.49 3.22
CA CYS A 12 -4.83 -5.18 4.05
C CYS A 12 -6.00 -5.63 3.18
N LEU A 13 -6.19 -6.94 3.04
CA LEU A 13 -7.30 -7.53 2.27
C LEU A 13 -8.31 -8.23 3.18
N ASN A 14 -8.27 -7.94 4.47
CA ASN A 14 -9.11 -8.62 5.44
C ASN A 14 -10.60 -8.37 5.15
N GLU A 15 -11.35 -9.45 5.15
CA GLU A 15 -12.81 -9.51 5.09
C GLU A 15 -13.32 -10.05 6.43
N ARG A 16 -14.48 -9.59 6.91
CA ARG A 16 -15.06 -10.02 8.18
C ARG A 16 -16.48 -10.51 7.98
N GLU A 17 -16.77 -11.69 8.52
CA GLU A 17 -18.10 -12.32 8.42
C GLU A 17 -19.16 -11.64 9.29
N ASP A 18 -18.74 -10.95 10.36
CA ASP A 18 -19.62 -10.26 11.31
C ASP A 18 -20.14 -8.89 10.79
N GLY A 19 -19.73 -8.50 9.58
CA GLY A 19 -20.10 -7.22 8.96
C GLY A 19 -19.44 -5.99 9.60
N SER A 20 -18.51 -6.17 10.54
CA SER A 20 -17.75 -5.05 11.08
C SER A 20 -16.79 -4.50 10.01
N ARG A 21 -16.61 -3.16 10.02
CA ARG A 21 -15.82 -2.42 9.03
C ARG A 21 -14.45 -3.07 8.80
N CYS A 22 -14.15 -3.38 7.55
CA CYS A 22 -12.87 -3.96 7.15
C CYS A 22 -12.39 -3.41 5.81
N CYS A 23 -11.13 -3.69 5.42
CA CYS A 23 -10.56 -3.14 4.19
C CYS A 23 -11.19 -3.73 2.92
N ALA A 24 -11.71 -4.96 2.97
CA ALA A 24 -12.40 -5.57 1.85
C ALA A 24 -13.65 -4.77 1.41
N ASP A 25 -14.34 -4.13 2.36
CA ASP A 25 -15.54 -3.30 2.10
C ASP A 25 -15.25 -2.12 1.17
N PHE A 26 -13.99 -1.68 1.10
CA PHE A 26 -13.52 -0.56 0.29
C PHE A 26 -12.76 -1.00 -0.96
N GLY A 27 -12.97 -2.24 -1.42
CA GLY A 27 -12.41 -2.73 -2.67
C GLY A 27 -10.88 -2.96 -2.64
N ALA A 28 -10.27 -3.10 -1.47
CA ALA A 28 -8.81 -3.21 -1.31
C ALA A 28 -8.16 -4.31 -2.16
N LYS A 29 -8.88 -5.43 -2.39
CA LYS A 29 -8.39 -6.52 -3.26
C LYS A 29 -8.16 -6.05 -4.69
N SER A 30 -9.11 -5.29 -5.24
CA SER A 30 -9.01 -4.76 -6.59
C SER A 30 -7.86 -3.76 -6.75
N MET A 31 -7.62 -2.94 -5.72
CA MET A 31 -6.50 -1.98 -5.70
C MET A 31 -5.15 -2.67 -5.56
N GLN A 32 -5.03 -3.72 -4.75
CA GLN A 32 -3.82 -4.54 -4.66
C GLN A 32 -3.49 -5.22 -6.00
N GLU A 33 -4.49 -5.79 -6.68
CA GLU A 33 -4.34 -6.43 -7.99
C GLU A 33 -3.93 -5.42 -9.06
N TYR A 34 -4.55 -4.23 -9.04
CA TYR A 34 -4.17 -3.12 -9.90
C TYR A 34 -2.73 -2.66 -9.65
N ALA A 35 -2.33 -2.39 -8.40
CA ALA A 35 -0.97 -2.02 -8.04
C ALA A 35 0.06 -3.06 -8.51
N LYS A 36 -0.24 -4.35 -8.31
CA LYS A 36 0.64 -5.45 -8.76
C LYS A 36 0.80 -5.46 -10.28
N LYS A 37 -0.29 -5.25 -11.04
CA LYS A 37 -0.25 -5.16 -12.50
C LYS A 37 0.55 -3.94 -12.94
N ARG A 38 0.28 -2.78 -12.34
CA ARG A 38 0.94 -1.51 -12.66
C ARG A 38 2.44 -1.55 -12.41
N CYS A 39 2.89 -2.06 -11.27
CA CYS A 39 4.31 -2.24 -10.98
C CYS A 39 5.00 -3.17 -11.98
N LYS A 40 4.29 -4.16 -12.53
CA LYS A 40 4.80 -5.04 -13.58
C LYS A 40 4.93 -4.32 -14.93
N GLU A 41 3.92 -3.53 -15.30
CA GLU A 41 3.93 -2.72 -16.54
C GLU A 41 5.05 -1.68 -16.53
N LEU A 42 5.32 -1.07 -15.38
CA LEU A 42 6.41 -0.11 -15.19
C LEU A 42 7.78 -0.78 -15.03
N GLY A 43 7.84 -2.11 -14.95
CA GLY A 43 9.09 -2.84 -14.78
C GLY A 43 9.76 -2.62 -13.43
N ILE A 44 9.02 -2.24 -12.38
CA ILE A 44 9.57 -2.01 -11.03
C ILE A 44 9.33 -3.18 -10.07
N ASN A 45 8.90 -4.32 -10.58
CA ASN A 45 8.71 -5.54 -9.79
C ASN A 45 9.93 -6.48 -9.90
N GLY A 46 10.13 -7.34 -8.90
CA GLY A 46 11.16 -8.39 -8.92
C GLY A 46 12.26 -8.18 -7.88
N GLU A 47 13.30 -8.99 -7.97
CA GLU A 47 14.43 -8.96 -7.04
C GLU A 47 15.08 -7.57 -7.00
N GLY A 48 15.32 -7.08 -5.79
CA GLY A 48 15.90 -5.76 -5.52
C GLY A 48 14.96 -4.58 -5.80
N ARG A 49 13.68 -4.82 -6.13
CA ARG A 49 12.70 -3.75 -6.45
C ARG A 49 11.46 -3.83 -5.54
N VAL A 50 10.27 -3.56 -6.07
CA VAL A 50 9.01 -3.54 -5.33
C VAL A 50 8.37 -4.93 -5.32
N ARG A 51 7.90 -5.34 -4.13
CA ARG A 51 6.98 -6.48 -3.96
C ARG A 51 5.64 -6.02 -3.41
N ILE A 52 4.59 -6.16 -4.21
CA ILE A 52 3.20 -6.02 -3.76
C ILE A 52 2.72 -7.32 -3.10
N ASN A 53 2.32 -7.25 -1.84
CA ASN A 53 1.89 -8.35 -1.00
C ASN A 53 0.44 -8.20 -0.54
N LYS A 54 -0.15 -9.33 -0.20
CA LYS A 54 -1.45 -9.43 0.48
C LYS A 54 -1.19 -9.58 1.98
N ALA A 55 -2.00 -8.94 2.80
CA ALA A 55 -2.00 -9.09 4.25
C ALA A 55 -3.42 -9.37 4.77
N GLY A 56 -3.50 -10.03 5.94
CA GLY A 56 -4.71 -10.04 6.76
C GLY A 56 -4.94 -8.69 7.43
N CYS A 57 -5.73 -8.67 8.51
CA CYS A 57 -5.99 -7.45 9.26
C CYS A 57 -4.67 -6.82 9.77
N LEU A 58 -4.52 -5.51 9.56
CA LEU A 58 -3.37 -4.72 10.04
C LEU A 58 -3.72 -3.87 11.28
N ASP A 59 -4.86 -4.15 11.93
CA ASP A 59 -5.32 -3.48 13.16
C ASP A 59 -5.50 -1.95 13.02
N ARG A 60 -5.92 -1.54 11.83
CA ARG A 60 -6.11 -0.13 11.42
C ARG A 60 -7.42 0.07 10.65
N CYS A 61 -8.45 -0.73 10.96
CA CYS A 61 -9.71 -0.78 10.19
C CYS A 61 -10.44 0.56 10.10
N GLU A 62 -10.36 1.41 11.13
CA GLU A 62 -10.97 2.75 11.15
C GLU A 62 -10.37 3.71 10.12
N LEU A 63 -9.14 3.45 9.69
CA LEU A 63 -8.40 4.20 8.67
C LEU A 63 -8.45 3.50 7.30
N GLY A 64 -9.21 2.41 7.20
CA GLY A 64 -9.30 1.53 6.05
C GLY A 64 -9.96 2.19 4.82
N PRO A 65 -9.54 1.81 3.60
CA PRO A 65 -8.56 0.75 3.32
C PRO A 65 -7.13 1.22 3.59
N VAL A 66 -6.27 0.32 4.08
CA VAL A 66 -4.87 0.65 4.41
C VAL A 66 -3.86 -0.21 3.66
N MET A 67 -2.72 0.39 3.36
CA MET A 67 -1.50 -0.32 3.03
C MET A 67 -0.28 0.28 3.73
N VAL A 68 0.75 -0.52 3.92
CA VAL A 68 2.04 -0.09 4.49
C VAL A 68 3.18 -0.38 3.53
N VAL A 69 4.10 0.57 3.41
CA VAL A 69 5.34 0.44 2.64
C VAL A 69 6.52 0.33 3.61
N TYR A 70 7.25 -0.79 3.53
CA TYR A 70 8.51 -1.02 4.23
C TYR A 70 9.69 -0.88 3.27
N PRO A 71 10.90 -0.49 3.75
CA PRO A 71 11.31 -0.43 5.17
C PRO A 71 10.88 0.81 5.96
N GLU A 72 10.40 1.87 5.31
CA GLU A 72 10.10 3.16 5.92
C GLU A 72 8.90 3.13 6.88
N ALA A 73 8.09 2.06 6.82
CA ALA A 73 6.85 1.90 7.59
C ALA A 73 5.86 3.05 7.34
N VAL A 74 5.78 3.54 6.11
CA VAL A 74 4.82 4.58 5.72
C VAL A 74 3.46 3.96 5.49
N TRP A 75 2.46 4.44 6.21
CA TRP A 75 1.09 3.96 6.15
C TRP A 75 0.22 4.88 5.29
N TYR A 76 -0.48 4.29 4.34
CA TYR A 76 -1.38 4.99 3.42
C TYR A 76 -2.82 4.50 3.54
N THR A 77 -3.73 5.41 3.25
CA THR A 77 -5.07 5.09 2.75
C THR A 77 -5.17 5.46 1.26
N PHE A 78 -6.22 5.02 0.58
CA PHE A 78 -6.47 5.28 -0.83
C PHE A 78 -7.96 5.13 -1.14
N VAL A 79 -8.45 5.86 -2.15
CA VAL A 79 -9.84 5.81 -2.59
C VAL A 79 -9.97 5.17 -3.96
N ASP A 80 -9.03 5.43 -4.86
CA ASP A 80 -9.11 5.01 -6.26
C ASP A 80 -7.73 4.61 -6.84
N LYS A 81 -7.70 4.43 -8.15
CA LYS A 81 -6.48 4.04 -8.88
C LYS A 81 -5.48 5.19 -9.00
N ASP A 82 -5.93 6.43 -8.99
CA ASP A 82 -5.06 7.59 -9.14
C ASP A 82 -4.22 7.78 -7.87
N ASP A 83 -4.81 7.53 -6.70
CA ASP A 83 -4.08 7.44 -5.43
C ASP A 83 -2.99 6.35 -5.45
N ILE A 84 -3.30 5.19 -6.03
CA ILE A 84 -2.33 4.09 -6.17
C ILE A 84 -1.22 4.45 -7.15
N ASP A 85 -1.55 5.06 -8.29
CA ASP A 85 -0.57 5.53 -9.28
C ASP A 85 0.35 6.61 -8.68
N GLU A 86 -0.18 7.54 -7.88
CA GLU A 86 0.62 8.56 -7.20
C GLU A 86 1.58 7.94 -6.18
N ILE A 87 1.14 6.96 -5.39
CA ILE A 87 2.04 6.27 -4.44
C ILE A 87 3.12 5.47 -5.18
N ILE A 88 2.78 4.83 -6.29
CA ILE A 88 3.76 4.12 -7.11
C ILE A 88 4.80 5.11 -7.65
N GLN A 89 4.35 6.20 -8.28
CA GLN A 89 5.24 7.16 -8.93
C GLN A 89 6.07 7.95 -7.90
N SER A 90 5.43 8.61 -6.96
CA SER A 90 6.10 9.47 -5.99
C SER A 90 6.91 8.66 -4.99
N HIS A 91 6.31 7.64 -4.35
CA HIS A 91 6.98 6.95 -3.26
C HIS A 91 7.87 5.81 -3.75
N LEU A 92 7.32 4.86 -4.51
CA LEU A 92 8.06 3.64 -4.85
C LEU A 92 9.13 3.86 -5.92
N ILE A 93 8.95 4.84 -6.81
CA ILE A 93 9.93 5.17 -7.86
C ILE A 93 10.82 6.34 -7.42
N GLU A 94 10.25 7.45 -6.95
CA GLU A 94 11.02 8.66 -6.63
C GLU A 94 11.48 8.75 -5.17
N GLY A 95 11.02 7.85 -4.29
CA GLY A 95 11.40 7.86 -2.87
C GLY A 95 10.74 8.97 -2.06
N LYS A 96 9.65 9.58 -2.54
CA LYS A 96 8.94 10.69 -1.90
C LYS A 96 7.55 10.25 -1.40
N PRO A 97 7.34 10.12 -0.08
CA PRO A 97 6.04 9.79 0.46
C PRO A 97 4.93 10.77 0.07
N VAL A 98 3.70 10.26 -0.08
CA VAL A 98 2.52 11.04 -0.48
C VAL A 98 1.75 11.50 0.76
N GLU A 99 2.15 12.61 1.35
CA GLU A 99 1.64 13.07 2.65
C GLU A 99 0.11 13.21 2.74
N ARG A 100 -0.55 13.58 1.63
CA ARG A 100 -2.02 13.70 1.58
C ARG A 100 -2.73 12.37 1.82
N LEU A 101 -2.07 11.25 1.48
CA LEU A 101 -2.59 9.89 1.62
C LEU A 101 -2.10 9.18 2.89
N MET A 102 -1.14 9.79 3.62
CA MET A 102 -0.61 9.17 4.84
C MET A 102 -1.63 9.21 5.98
N VAL A 103 -1.81 8.07 6.65
CA VAL A 103 -2.70 7.97 7.81
C VAL A 103 -1.99 8.37 9.11
N ASP A 104 -0.68 8.11 9.18
CA ASP A 104 0.18 8.53 10.28
C ASP A 104 1.10 9.65 9.78
N ARG A 105 0.63 10.90 9.85
CA ARG A 105 1.48 12.05 9.51
C ARG A 105 2.50 12.29 10.62
N PRO A 106 3.80 12.48 10.31
CA PRO A 106 4.74 12.96 11.30
C PRO A 106 4.27 14.33 11.77
N ALA A 107 4.28 14.56 13.09
CA ALA A 107 3.69 15.74 13.70
C ALA A 107 4.33 17.09 13.31
N ASN A 108 5.34 17.11 12.43
CA ASN A 108 6.13 18.30 12.07
C ASN A 108 6.67 18.25 10.62
N ALA A 109 5.86 17.86 9.63
CA ALA A 109 6.16 18.15 8.22
C ALA A 109 5.70 19.55 7.84
#